data_AF-A0A417Z1G7-F1
#
_entry.id   AF-A0A417Z1G7-F1
#
_cell.length_a   1.000
_cell.length_b   1.000
_cell.length_c   1.000
_cell.angle_alpha   90.00
_cell.angle_beta   90.00
_cell.angle_gamma   90.00
#
_symmetry.space_group_name_H-M   'P 1'
#
loop_
_entity.id
_entity.type
_entity.pdbx_description
1 polymer ?
#
loop_
_entity_poly.entity_id
_entity_poly.type
_entity_poly.pdbx_seq_one_letter_code
_entity_poly.pdbx_strand_id
1 'polypeptide(L)'
;MEYGTNNEQYQKEIEKWASELARGNDGQPGYDQRGSLDRIDAKGNIIKGKPRIILEEAELVASVMNASAEGGDVVLPVYTTESNYEAEDAAHLGEVLVASYTTHFDGGVAGRSKNIELSANAINNVIVGVGDIFSFNTTVGPSDEAHGYQPAKEIVNKQLVMGIGGGICQTSSTLFNAVDQLGVEYVEWHHHSLNIGYVPKGRDATVSYGGKDFQFKNTSGAPVLVKTVYKRGSLTVEIRTASKYKGSIKKRV
;
A
#
# COMPACT_ATOMS: atom_id res chain seq x y z
N MET A 1 -32.77 -5.38 -15.61
CA MET A 1 -32.71 -6.50 -14.66
C MET A 1 -33.94 -7.39 -14.77
N GLU A 2 -34.07 -8.13 -15.88
CA GLU A 2 -35.07 -9.21 -16.00
C GLU A 2 -34.38 -10.55 -15.77
N TYR A 3 -34.59 -11.14 -14.59
CA TYR A 3 -34.14 -12.49 -14.28
C TYR A 3 -35.01 -13.52 -15.02
N GLY A 4 -34.42 -14.61 -15.51
CA GLY A 4 -35.14 -15.72 -16.15
C GLY A 4 -35.31 -15.65 -17.67
N THR A 5 -35.10 -14.48 -18.31
CA THR A 5 -35.10 -14.33 -19.78
C THR A 5 -33.70 -14.46 -20.39
N ASN A 6 -32.70 -13.84 -19.75
CA ASN A 6 -31.29 -13.97 -20.13
C ASN A 6 -30.39 -13.86 -18.88
N ASN A 7 -30.12 -15.01 -18.26
CA ASN A 7 -29.41 -15.06 -16.98
C ASN A 7 -27.95 -14.56 -17.08
N GLU A 8 -27.28 -14.74 -18.22
CA GLU A 8 -25.92 -14.22 -18.41
C GLU A 8 -25.90 -12.69 -18.45
N GLN A 9 -26.85 -12.08 -19.17
CA GLN A 9 -26.98 -10.63 -19.24
C GLN A 9 -27.39 -10.06 -17.87
N TYR A 10 -28.31 -10.73 -17.19
CA TYR A 10 -28.73 -10.36 -15.84
C TYR A 10 -27.55 -10.38 -14.86
N GLN A 11 -26.75 -11.44 -14.84
CA GLN A 11 -25.58 -11.53 -13.97
C GLN A 11 -24.59 -10.38 -14.23
N LYS A 12 -24.31 -10.04 -15.49
CA LYS A 12 -23.44 -8.89 -15.83
C LYS A 12 -23.99 -7.56 -15.31
N GLU A 13 -25.31 -7.39 -15.33
CA GLU A 13 -25.96 -6.20 -14.74
C GLU A 13 -25.77 -6.18 -13.22
N ILE A 14 -25.90 -7.32 -12.53
CA ILE A 14 -25.66 -7.44 -11.09
C ILE A 14 -24.19 -7.21 -10.74
N GLU A 15 -23.25 -7.74 -11.52
CA GLU A 15 -21.81 -7.51 -11.33
C GLU A 15 -21.46 -6.03 -11.45
N LYS A 16 -22.01 -5.35 -12.47
CA LYS A 16 -21.83 -3.90 -12.62
C LYS A 16 -22.41 -3.14 -11.43
N TRP A 17 -23.63 -3.47 -11.02
CA TRP A 17 -24.28 -2.85 -9.87
C TRP A 17 -23.51 -3.08 -8.57
N ALA A 18 -23.01 -4.30 -8.32
CA ALA A 18 -22.19 -4.63 -7.16
C ALA A 18 -20.88 -3.83 -7.16
N SER A 19 -20.23 -3.69 -8.32
CA SER A 19 -19.04 -2.84 -8.46
C SER A 19 -19.33 -1.36 -8.19
N GLU A 20 -20.48 -0.83 -8.63
CA GLU A 20 -20.88 0.55 -8.35
C GLU A 20 -21.21 0.74 -6.86
N LEU A 21 -21.80 -0.26 -6.21
CA LEU A 21 -22.09 -0.24 -4.77
C LEU A 21 -20.80 -0.30 -3.93
N ALA A 22 -19.83 -1.13 -4.36
CA ALA A 22 -18.53 -1.25 -3.71
C ALA A 22 -17.72 0.05 -3.87
N ARG A 23 -17.55 0.54 -5.11
CA ARG A 23 -16.57 1.60 -5.43
C ARG A 23 -17.17 3.00 -5.48
N GLY A 24 -18.49 3.11 -5.52
CA GLY A 24 -19.22 4.35 -5.74
C GLY A 24 -19.38 4.67 -7.22
N ASN A 25 -20.23 5.66 -7.49
CA ASN A 25 -20.49 6.19 -8.82
C ASN A 25 -20.74 7.71 -8.76
N ASP A 26 -21.11 8.32 -9.88
CA ASP A 26 -21.42 9.74 -9.99
C ASP A 26 -22.66 10.10 -9.16
N GLY A 27 -22.46 10.37 -7.87
CA GLY A 27 -23.51 10.83 -6.95
C GLY A 27 -23.60 10.08 -5.63
N GLN A 28 -22.96 8.91 -5.49
CA GLN A 28 -22.95 8.15 -4.24
C GLN A 28 -21.57 7.54 -3.93
N PRO A 29 -21.05 7.72 -2.71
CA PRO A 29 -19.85 7.01 -2.28
C PRO A 29 -20.13 5.51 -2.17
N GLY A 30 -19.14 4.70 -2.51
CA GLY A 30 -19.20 3.26 -2.32
C GLY A 30 -18.93 2.83 -0.88
N TYR A 31 -19.15 1.55 -0.60
CA TYR A 31 -18.82 0.93 0.69
C TYR A 31 -17.32 0.75 0.91
N ASP A 32 -16.54 0.60 -0.16
CA ASP A 32 -15.10 0.37 -0.07
C ASP A 32 -14.41 1.60 0.53
N GLN A 33 -13.73 1.38 1.65
CA GLN A 33 -12.91 2.38 2.30
C GLN A 33 -11.49 1.88 2.40
N ARG A 34 -10.56 2.68 1.89
CA ARG A 34 -9.14 2.44 2.08
C ARG A 34 -8.81 2.59 3.56
N GLY A 35 -8.31 1.53 4.16
CA GLY A 35 -7.75 1.56 5.50
C GLY A 35 -6.35 2.15 5.52
N SER A 36 -5.88 2.55 6.70
CA SER A 36 -4.47 2.88 6.94
C SER A 36 -3.96 1.98 8.06
N LEU A 37 -2.70 1.55 7.96
CA LEU A 37 -2.11 0.66 8.97
C LEU A 37 -1.72 1.42 10.24
N ASP A 38 -1.65 0.68 11.35
CA ASP A 38 -1.14 1.18 12.63
C ASP A 38 0.34 1.57 12.53
N ARG A 39 0.75 2.53 13.36
CA ARG A 39 2.12 3.04 13.40
C ARG A 39 2.64 3.19 14.81
N ILE A 40 3.95 3.30 14.96
CA ILE A 40 4.60 3.58 16.25
C ILE A 40 5.17 5.00 16.24
N ASP A 41 4.75 5.81 17.20
CA ASP A 41 5.27 7.17 17.38
C ASP A 41 6.72 7.18 17.93
N ALA A 42 7.31 8.37 18.06
CA ALA A 42 8.67 8.51 18.56
C ALA A 42 8.87 8.07 20.04
N LYS A 43 7.78 7.95 20.80
CA LYS A 43 7.75 7.53 22.21
C LYS A 43 7.45 6.04 22.36
N GLY A 44 7.17 5.32 21.26
CA GLY A 44 6.79 3.91 21.28
C GLY A 44 5.28 3.66 21.41
N ASN A 45 4.44 4.69 21.36
CA ASN A 45 2.99 4.52 21.43
C ASN A 45 2.42 4.10 20.07
N ILE A 46 1.40 3.25 20.10
CA ILE A 46 0.63 2.87 18.91
C ILE A 46 -0.26 4.05 18.50
N ILE A 47 -0.10 4.51 17.27
CA ILE A 47 -1.05 5.38 16.57
C ILE A 47 -1.93 4.48 15.72
N LYS A 48 -3.21 4.40 16.08
CA LYS A 48 -4.19 3.59 15.35
C LYS A 48 -4.45 4.16 13.96
N GLY A 49 -4.43 3.28 12.97
CA GLY A 49 -4.86 3.57 11.61
C GLY A 49 -6.38 3.50 11.46
N LYS A 50 -6.84 3.51 10.20
CA LYS A 50 -8.25 3.35 9.86
C LYS A 50 -8.50 1.92 9.38
N PRO A 51 -9.56 1.25 9.85
CA PRO A 51 -9.94 -0.04 9.30
C PRO A 51 -10.18 0.05 7.79
N ARG A 52 -9.80 -1.00 7.06
CA ARG A 52 -10.19 -1.17 5.66
C ARG A 52 -11.59 -1.76 5.63
N ILE A 53 -12.48 -1.19 4.81
CA ILE A 53 -13.83 -1.72 4.59
C ILE A 53 -13.92 -2.16 3.14
N ILE A 54 -14.39 -3.38 2.88
CA ILE A 54 -14.58 -3.93 1.54
C ILE A 54 -15.94 -4.59 1.44
N LEU A 55 -16.67 -4.28 0.38
CA LEU A 55 -17.83 -5.04 -0.05
C LEU A 55 -17.37 -6.17 -0.98
N GLU A 56 -17.55 -7.43 -0.59
CA GLU A 56 -17.17 -8.57 -1.42
C GLU A 56 -18.13 -8.75 -2.59
N GLU A 57 -17.80 -8.14 -3.72
CA GLU A 57 -18.63 -8.07 -4.93
C GLU A 57 -19.10 -9.46 -5.39
N ALA A 58 -18.22 -10.46 -5.39
CA ALA A 58 -18.55 -11.81 -5.84
C ALA A 58 -19.56 -12.50 -4.90
N GLU A 59 -19.42 -12.34 -3.58
CA GLU A 59 -20.37 -12.87 -2.60
C GLU A 59 -21.74 -12.17 -2.73
N LEU A 60 -21.72 -10.86 -2.99
CA LEU A 60 -22.94 -10.08 -3.19
C LEU A 60 -23.67 -10.55 -4.46
N VAL A 61 -22.94 -10.67 -5.58
CA VAL A 61 -23.50 -11.17 -6.84
C VAL A 61 -24.13 -12.55 -6.64
N ALA A 62 -23.40 -13.48 -6.02
CA ALA A 62 -23.93 -14.83 -5.76
C ALA A 62 -25.20 -14.79 -4.89
N SER A 63 -25.21 -13.97 -3.84
CA SER A 63 -26.35 -13.82 -2.95
C SER A 63 -27.58 -13.25 -3.66
N VAL A 64 -27.39 -12.23 -4.52
CA VAL A 64 -28.46 -11.65 -5.33
C VAL A 64 -28.98 -12.64 -6.36
N MET A 65 -28.09 -13.33 -7.07
CA MET A 65 -28.49 -14.35 -8.05
C MET A 65 -29.34 -15.45 -7.42
N ASN A 66 -28.99 -15.91 -6.22
CA ASN A 66 -29.77 -16.89 -5.46
C ASN A 66 -31.14 -16.35 -5.04
N ALA A 67 -31.21 -15.12 -4.54
CA ALA A 67 -32.47 -14.50 -4.13
C ALA A 67 -33.38 -14.13 -5.31
N SER A 68 -32.85 -13.96 -6.52
CA SER A 68 -33.60 -13.49 -7.70
C SER A 68 -34.73 -14.44 -8.14
N ALA A 69 -34.65 -15.72 -7.77
CA ALA A 69 -35.68 -16.71 -8.10
C ALA A 69 -36.96 -16.56 -7.27
N GLU A 70 -36.83 -16.21 -5.99
CA GLU A 70 -37.93 -16.19 -5.01
C GLU A 70 -38.22 -14.78 -4.47
N GLY A 71 -37.33 -13.82 -4.74
CA GLY A 71 -37.29 -12.52 -4.08
C GLY A 71 -36.77 -12.61 -2.64
N GLY A 72 -36.63 -11.47 -1.98
CA GLY A 72 -36.25 -11.39 -0.57
C GLY A 72 -35.15 -10.37 -0.28
N ASP A 73 -34.66 -10.40 0.95
CA ASP A 73 -33.60 -9.52 1.43
C ASP A 73 -32.22 -10.18 1.26
N VAL A 74 -31.24 -9.39 0.81
CA VAL A 74 -29.84 -9.81 0.70
C VAL A 74 -29.00 -9.03 1.70
N VAL A 75 -28.27 -9.74 2.56
CA VAL A 75 -27.30 -9.13 3.47
C VAL A 75 -26.07 -8.72 2.67
N LEU A 76 -25.61 -7.49 2.84
CA LEU A 76 -24.40 -7.01 2.19
C LEU A 76 -23.15 -7.65 2.83
N PRO A 77 -22.30 -8.35 2.06
CA PRO A 77 -21.07 -8.95 2.56
C PRO A 77 -19.97 -7.89 2.72
N VAL A 78 -20.11 -7.05 3.75
CA VAL A 78 -19.15 -5.99 4.07
C VAL A 78 -18.19 -6.47 5.16
N TYR A 79 -16.91 -6.46 4.85
CA TYR A 79 -15.85 -6.89 5.75
C TYR A 79 -15.01 -5.70 6.21
N THR A 80 -14.71 -5.67 7.51
CA THR A 80 -13.82 -4.69 8.12
C THR A 80 -12.53 -5.39 8.54
N THR A 81 -11.39 -4.85 8.14
CA THR A 81 -10.06 -5.39 8.46
C THR A 81 -9.20 -4.33 9.12
N GLU A 82 -8.76 -4.61 10.35
CA GLU A 82 -7.78 -3.82 11.08
C GLU A 82 -6.36 -4.39 10.90
N SER A 83 -5.34 -3.67 11.37
CA SER A 83 -3.95 -4.15 11.32
C SER A 83 -3.80 -5.43 12.18
N ASN A 84 -3.32 -6.51 11.57
CA ASN A 84 -3.33 -7.84 12.18
C ASN A 84 -2.03 -8.20 12.92
N TYR A 85 -1.93 -7.76 14.18
CA TYR A 85 -0.83 -8.06 15.10
C TYR A 85 -1.33 -8.03 16.55
N GLU A 86 -0.64 -8.73 17.46
CA GLU A 86 -0.91 -8.63 18.89
C GLU A 86 -0.40 -7.29 19.44
N ALA A 87 -1.22 -6.54 20.17
CA ALA A 87 -0.88 -5.20 20.62
C ALA A 87 0.40 -5.15 21.47
N GLU A 88 0.64 -6.20 22.26
CA GLU A 88 1.82 -6.36 23.12
C GLU A 88 3.11 -6.44 22.29
N ASP A 89 3.04 -6.89 21.04
CA ASP A 89 4.20 -7.05 20.18
C ASP A 89 4.72 -5.75 19.60
N ALA A 90 3.90 -4.70 19.54
CA ALA A 90 4.28 -3.42 18.94
C ALA A 90 5.60 -2.89 19.52
N ALA A 91 5.80 -2.99 20.84
CA ALA A 91 7.02 -2.57 21.53
C ALA A 91 8.27 -3.38 21.11
N HIS A 92 8.07 -4.59 20.61
CA HIS A 92 9.12 -5.55 20.27
C HIS A 92 9.42 -5.62 18.77
N LEU A 93 8.54 -5.15 17.88
CA LEU A 93 8.73 -5.25 16.42
C LEU A 93 10.01 -4.57 15.90
N GLY A 94 10.65 -3.71 16.70
CA GLY A 94 11.92 -3.07 16.38
C GLY A 94 13.18 -3.87 16.73
N GLU A 95 13.09 -5.05 17.35
CA GLU A 95 14.27 -5.73 17.92
C GLU A 95 15.20 -6.33 16.86
N VAL A 96 14.66 -7.09 15.90
CA VAL A 96 15.46 -7.85 14.93
C VAL A 96 15.33 -7.24 13.54
N LEU A 97 16.47 -6.89 12.94
CA LEU A 97 16.54 -6.55 11.51
C LEU A 97 16.42 -7.83 10.67
N VAL A 98 15.40 -7.91 9.82
CA VAL A 98 15.22 -9.06 8.92
C VAL A 98 15.64 -8.76 7.50
N ALA A 99 15.38 -7.56 6.98
CA ALA A 99 15.80 -7.17 5.64
C ALA A 99 16.11 -5.67 5.61
N SER A 100 16.96 -5.27 4.68
CA SER A 100 17.20 -3.83 4.46
C SER A 100 17.59 -3.56 3.03
N TYR A 101 17.34 -2.35 2.57
CA TYR A 101 17.86 -1.86 1.30
C TYR A 101 18.15 -0.37 1.38
N THR A 102 19.23 0.05 0.71
CA THR A 102 19.66 1.45 0.68
C THR A 102 19.73 1.96 -0.74
N THR A 103 19.19 3.15 -0.99
CA THR A 103 19.42 3.90 -2.23
C THR A 103 20.15 5.21 -1.93
N HIS A 104 20.83 5.74 -2.94
CA HIS A 104 21.59 6.98 -2.85
C HIS A 104 21.00 8.06 -3.76
N PHE A 105 21.15 9.32 -3.39
CA PHE A 105 20.71 10.47 -4.16
C PHE A 105 21.64 11.66 -3.94
N ASP A 106 21.57 12.66 -4.82
CA ASP A 106 22.29 13.92 -4.62
C ASP A 106 21.63 14.74 -3.51
N GLY A 107 22.25 14.73 -2.32
CA GLY A 107 21.82 15.51 -1.16
C GLY A 107 22.00 17.03 -1.30
N GLY A 108 22.61 17.50 -2.39
CA GLY A 108 22.71 18.91 -2.77
C GLY A 108 21.43 19.45 -3.43
N VAL A 109 20.61 18.57 -4.03
CA VAL A 109 19.34 18.97 -4.64
C VAL A 109 18.27 19.08 -3.56
N ALA A 110 18.04 20.30 -3.07
CA ALA A 110 17.18 20.58 -1.92
C ALA A 110 15.75 20.02 -2.07
N GLY A 111 15.06 20.32 -3.16
CA GLY A 111 13.68 19.86 -3.40
C GLY A 111 13.56 18.34 -3.42
N ARG A 112 14.44 17.65 -4.15
CA ARG A 112 14.49 16.19 -4.19
C ARG A 112 14.77 15.60 -2.82
N SER A 113 15.75 16.15 -2.12
CA SER A 113 16.14 15.68 -0.78
C SER A 113 14.99 15.83 0.21
N LYS A 114 14.23 16.93 0.13
CA LYS A 114 13.05 17.16 0.98
C LYS A 114 11.92 16.19 0.66
N ASN A 115 11.63 15.95 -0.61
CA ASN A 115 10.59 15.02 -1.04
C ASN A 115 10.87 13.58 -0.57
N ILE A 116 12.13 13.15 -0.65
CA ILE A 116 12.56 11.83 -0.15
C ILE A 116 12.45 11.78 1.38
N GLU A 117 12.86 12.84 2.09
CA GLU A 117 12.70 12.92 3.55
C GLU A 117 11.23 12.79 3.97
N LEU A 118 10.33 13.57 3.35
CA LEU A 118 8.90 13.56 3.67
C LEU A 118 8.25 12.20 3.41
N SER A 119 8.48 11.61 2.23
CA SER A 119 7.95 10.29 1.90
C SER A 119 8.57 9.16 2.76
N ALA A 120 9.83 9.28 3.17
CA ALA A 120 10.45 8.33 4.09
C ALA A 120 9.79 8.41 5.48
N ASN A 121 9.62 9.63 6.00
CA ASN A 121 8.94 9.86 7.27
C ASN A 121 7.49 9.35 7.24
N ALA A 122 6.81 9.46 6.10
CA ALA A 122 5.44 8.99 5.94
C ALA A 122 5.32 7.46 6.05
N ILE A 123 6.30 6.68 5.59
CA ILE A 123 6.30 5.21 5.71
C ILE A 123 7.05 4.70 6.96
N ASN A 124 7.64 5.59 7.76
CA ASN A 124 8.43 5.22 8.92
C ASN A 124 7.57 4.67 10.06
N ASN A 125 8.06 3.63 10.74
CA ASN A 125 7.41 2.95 11.85
C ASN A 125 5.98 2.46 11.54
N VAL A 126 5.71 2.01 10.31
CA VAL A 126 4.42 1.39 9.96
C VAL A 126 4.45 -0.08 10.32
N ILE A 127 3.44 -0.54 11.05
CA ILE A 127 3.25 -1.96 11.39
C ILE A 127 2.50 -2.61 10.23
N VAL A 128 3.06 -3.70 9.70
CA VAL A 128 2.40 -4.54 8.68
C VAL A 128 2.22 -5.92 9.30
N GLY A 129 1.03 -6.17 9.82
CA GLY A 129 0.59 -7.43 10.40
C GLY A 129 0.54 -8.58 9.38
N VAL A 130 0.28 -9.80 9.84
CA VAL A 130 0.18 -10.95 8.93
C VAL A 130 -1.10 -10.84 8.12
N GLY A 131 -0.99 -10.84 6.79
CA GLY A 131 -2.14 -10.68 5.89
C GLY A 131 -2.55 -9.22 5.63
N ASP A 132 -1.96 -8.26 6.35
CA ASP A 132 -2.16 -6.83 6.07
C ASP A 132 -1.64 -6.47 4.68
N ILE A 133 -2.35 -5.54 4.03
CA ILE A 133 -1.93 -4.94 2.76
C ILE A 133 -1.36 -3.55 3.05
N PHE A 134 -0.08 -3.37 2.76
CA PHE A 134 0.53 -2.06 2.72
C PHE A 134 0.27 -1.41 1.36
N SER A 135 -0.18 -0.15 1.35
CA SER A 135 -0.28 0.68 0.15
C SER A 135 0.59 1.91 0.31
N PHE A 136 1.51 2.13 -0.63
CA PHE A 136 2.42 3.27 -0.58
C PHE A 136 1.65 4.58 -0.71
N ASN A 137 0.74 4.70 -1.68
CA ASN A 137 -0.06 5.91 -1.88
C ASN A 137 -0.97 6.22 -0.70
N THR A 138 -1.57 5.20 -0.05
CA THR A 138 -2.43 5.41 1.12
C THR A 138 -1.61 5.84 2.34
N THR A 139 -0.38 5.34 2.47
CA THR A 139 0.52 5.66 3.59
C THR A 139 1.20 7.03 3.41
N VAL A 140 1.57 7.39 2.18
CA VAL A 140 2.28 8.64 1.87
C VAL A 140 1.32 9.81 1.65
N GLY A 141 0.18 9.58 1.01
CA GLY A 141 -0.80 10.62 0.70
C GLY A 141 -0.42 11.49 -0.51
N PRO A 142 -1.15 12.60 -0.71
CA PRO A 142 -0.94 13.52 -1.83
C PRO A 142 0.47 14.12 -1.86
N SER A 143 1.07 14.14 -3.05
CA SER A 143 2.40 14.69 -3.29
C SER A 143 2.33 16.14 -3.80
N ASP A 144 1.77 17.04 -3.00
CA ASP A 144 1.53 18.45 -3.37
C ASP A 144 2.22 19.46 -2.43
N GLU A 145 2.18 20.74 -2.80
CA GLU A 145 2.80 21.81 -2.02
C GLU A 145 2.15 21.99 -0.63
N ALA A 146 0.85 21.70 -0.49
CA ALA A 146 0.15 21.83 0.78
C ALA A 146 0.65 20.81 1.83
N HIS A 147 1.15 19.67 1.37
CA HIS A 147 1.82 18.66 2.20
C HIS A 147 3.34 18.89 2.30
N GLY A 148 3.84 20.02 1.78
CA GLY A 148 5.24 20.44 1.91
C GLY A 148 6.19 19.84 0.87
N TYR A 149 5.67 19.13 -0.14
CA TYR A 149 6.49 18.66 -1.25
C TYR A 149 6.96 19.83 -2.11
N GLN A 150 8.15 19.70 -2.66
CA GLN A 150 8.87 20.75 -3.38
C GLN A 150 9.07 20.40 -4.85
N PRO A 151 9.28 21.41 -5.72
CA PRO A 151 9.69 21.19 -7.10
C PRO A 151 11.00 20.41 -7.18
N ALA A 152 11.00 19.32 -7.94
CA ALA A 152 12.17 18.53 -8.26
C ALA A 152 12.00 17.83 -9.61
N LYS A 153 13.10 17.34 -10.18
CA LYS A 153 13.06 16.55 -11.42
C LYS A 153 12.34 15.23 -11.19
N GLU A 154 11.32 14.96 -12.01
CA GLU A 154 10.56 13.73 -12.07
C GLU A 154 10.48 13.19 -13.50
N ILE A 155 10.00 11.95 -13.66
CA ILE A 155 9.88 11.31 -14.98
C ILE A 155 8.40 11.28 -15.36
N VAL A 156 8.04 12.04 -16.40
CA VAL A 156 6.71 12.06 -17.00
C VAL A 156 6.85 11.73 -18.47
N ASN A 157 6.06 10.78 -18.98
CA ASN A 157 6.07 10.39 -20.41
C ASN A 157 7.48 10.13 -20.98
N LYS A 158 8.34 9.43 -20.21
CA LYS A 158 9.74 9.15 -20.58
C LYS A 158 10.64 10.40 -20.69
N GLN A 159 10.27 11.51 -20.08
CA GLN A 159 11.08 12.73 -20.05
C GLN A 159 11.30 13.20 -18.62
N LEU A 160 12.47 13.79 -18.38
CA LEU A 160 12.80 14.40 -17.12
C LEU A 160 12.27 15.84 -17.09
N VAL A 161 11.23 16.08 -16.32
CA VAL A 161 10.57 17.39 -16.21
C VAL A 161 10.58 17.87 -14.77
N MET A 162 10.39 19.17 -14.55
CA MET A 162 10.18 19.70 -13.21
C MET A 162 8.72 19.47 -12.80
N GLY A 163 8.52 18.90 -11.62
CA GLY A 163 7.21 18.69 -11.00
C GLY A 163 7.31 18.67 -9.48
N ILE A 164 6.18 18.68 -8.79
CA ILE A 164 6.13 18.58 -7.33
C ILE A 164 6.25 17.12 -6.92
N GLY A 165 7.09 16.83 -5.93
CA GLY A 165 7.25 15.46 -5.41
C GLY A 165 8.29 14.61 -6.14
N GLY A 166 9.07 15.19 -7.06
CA GLY A 166 10.20 14.48 -7.68
C GLY A 166 11.13 13.86 -6.63
N GLY A 167 11.32 12.53 -6.71
CA GLY A 167 12.08 11.73 -5.73
C GLY A 167 11.27 10.67 -4.99
N ILE A 168 9.94 10.78 -4.93
CA ILE A 168 9.08 9.85 -4.16
C ILE A 168 9.16 8.40 -4.67
N CYS A 169 9.25 8.18 -5.99
CA CYS A 169 9.46 6.83 -6.55
C CYS A 169 10.75 6.16 -6.06
N GLN A 170 11.77 6.93 -5.65
CA GLN A 170 12.97 6.37 -5.04
C GLN A 170 12.68 5.80 -3.65
N THR A 171 11.84 6.46 -2.86
CA THR A 171 11.37 5.93 -1.58
C THR A 171 10.58 4.64 -1.76
N SER A 172 9.63 4.61 -2.71
CA SER A 172 8.88 3.39 -3.05
C SER A 172 9.78 2.26 -3.53
N SER A 173 10.75 2.55 -4.42
CA SER A 173 11.71 1.56 -4.89
C SER A 173 12.64 1.05 -3.78
N THR A 174 13.01 1.90 -2.81
CA THR A 174 13.81 1.49 -1.65
C THR A 174 13.00 0.53 -0.76
N LEU A 175 11.73 0.84 -0.50
CA LEU A 175 10.82 -0.04 0.23
C LEU A 175 10.64 -1.38 -0.50
N PHE A 176 10.33 -1.35 -1.80
CA PHE A 176 10.19 -2.54 -2.64
C PHE A 176 11.38 -3.48 -2.48
N ASN A 177 12.61 -2.98 -2.63
CA ASN A 177 13.80 -3.83 -2.52
C ASN A 177 14.06 -4.37 -1.10
N ALA A 178 13.59 -3.68 -0.06
CA ALA A 178 13.69 -4.18 1.30
C ALA A 178 12.67 -5.31 1.54
N VAL A 179 11.42 -5.15 1.09
CA VAL A 179 10.36 -6.16 1.28
C VAL A 179 10.50 -7.36 0.35
N ASP A 180 11.09 -7.18 -0.83
CA ASP A 180 11.32 -8.24 -1.82
C ASP A 180 12.27 -9.35 -1.33
N GLN A 181 13.00 -9.11 -0.24
CA GLN A 181 13.83 -10.12 0.42
C GLN A 181 13.01 -11.06 1.34
N LEU A 182 11.74 -10.75 1.56
CA LEU A 182 10.80 -11.52 2.37
C LEU A 182 9.81 -12.25 1.46
N GLY A 183 9.17 -13.30 2.00
CA GLY A 183 7.99 -13.89 1.38
C GLY A 183 6.83 -12.91 1.52
N VAL A 184 6.64 -12.04 0.53
CA VAL A 184 5.47 -11.16 0.41
C VAL A 184 4.74 -11.43 -0.90
N GLU A 185 3.46 -11.14 -0.93
CA GLU A 185 2.66 -11.20 -2.16
C GLU A 185 2.49 -9.78 -2.70
N TYR A 186 2.81 -9.57 -3.97
CA TYR A 186 2.60 -8.27 -4.62
C TYR A 186 1.15 -8.13 -5.05
N VAL A 187 0.46 -7.15 -4.47
CA VAL A 187 -0.92 -6.79 -4.83
C VAL A 187 -0.90 -5.85 -6.04
N GLU A 188 0.03 -4.88 -6.04
CA GLU A 188 0.26 -3.98 -7.15
C GLU A 188 1.74 -3.61 -7.23
N TRP A 189 2.34 -3.74 -8.41
CA TRP A 189 3.73 -3.36 -8.63
C TRP A 189 3.95 -2.99 -10.10
N HIS A 190 4.51 -1.81 -10.33
CA HIS A 190 4.79 -1.27 -11.66
C HIS A 190 6.23 -0.81 -11.80
N HIS A 191 6.81 -1.03 -12.98
CA HIS A 191 8.14 -0.53 -13.33
C HIS A 191 8.05 0.76 -14.13
N HIS A 192 9.10 1.57 -14.06
CA HIS A 192 9.32 2.72 -14.92
C HIS A 192 9.61 2.20 -16.33
N SER A 193 9.18 2.98 -17.33
CA SER A 193 9.53 2.71 -18.72
C SER A 193 11.00 3.05 -19.05
N LEU A 194 11.71 3.70 -18.13
CA LEU A 194 13.10 4.14 -18.28
C LEU A 194 13.96 3.61 -17.15
N ASN A 195 15.26 3.49 -17.40
CA ASN A 195 16.23 3.26 -16.33
C ASN A 195 16.38 4.54 -15.49
N ILE A 196 16.20 4.43 -14.18
CA ILE A 196 16.15 5.55 -13.23
C ILE A 196 17.44 5.74 -12.43
N GLY A 197 18.40 4.81 -12.54
CA GLY A 197 19.78 4.98 -12.04
C GLY A 197 20.00 4.84 -10.54
N TYR A 198 18.96 4.84 -9.69
CA TYR A 198 19.07 4.67 -8.23
C TYR A 198 18.80 3.24 -7.73
N VAL A 199 18.37 2.33 -8.63
CA VAL A 199 18.22 0.88 -8.40
C VAL A 199 18.57 0.12 -9.69
N PRO A 200 18.92 -1.18 -9.61
CA PRO A 200 19.12 -2.01 -10.80
C PRO A 200 17.85 -2.09 -11.67
N LYS A 201 18.02 -2.47 -12.94
CA LYS A 201 16.90 -2.64 -13.88
C LYS A 201 15.91 -3.69 -13.34
N GLY A 202 14.61 -3.37 -13.36
CA GLY A 202 13.54 -4.26 -12.87
C GLY A 202 13.45 -4.32 -11.34
N ARG A 203 14.16 -3.43 -10.63
CA ARG A 203 14.14 -3.33 -9.17
C ARG A 203 13.47 -2.06 -8.69
N ASP A 204 12.65 -1.46 -9.52
CA ASP A 204 11.98 -0.20 -9.26
C ASP A 204 10.49 -0.37 -9.05
N ALA A 205 9.91 0.53 -8.26
CA ALA A 205 8.48 0.60 -8.00
C ALA A 205 8.00 2.03 -8.28
N THR A 206 7.29 2.19 -9.40
CA THR A 206 6.70 3.47 -9.81
C THR A 206 5.41 3.72 -9.05
N VAL A 207 5.25 4.93 -8.53
CA VAL A 207 4.03 5.37 -7.85
C VAL A 207 3.61 6.75 -8.36
N SER A 208 2.31 6.99 -8.34
CA SER A 208 1.69 8.28 -8.62
C SER A 208 0.41 8.36 -7.81
N TYR A 209 0.26 9.37 -6.95
CA TYR A 209 -0.94 9.51 -6.14
C TYR A 209 -2.20 9.62 -7.02
N GLY A 210 -3.24 8.84 -6.71
CA GLY A 210 -4.45 8.73 -7.54
C GLY A 210 -4.30 7.83 -8.78
N GLY A 211 -3.12 7.25 -9.03
CA GLY A 211 -2.84 6.32 -10.12
C GLY A 211 -2.09 5.08 -9.64
N LYS A 212 -0.94 4.78 -10.26
CA LYS A 212 -0.09 3.63 -9.92
C LYS A 212 0.31 3.64 -8.45
N ASP A 213 0.25 2.47 -7.83
CA ASP A 213 0.66 2.26 -6.44
C ASP A 213 1.69 1.13 -6.35
N PHE A 214 2.39 1.09 -5.22
CA PHE A 214 3.12 -0.09 -4.79
C PHE A 214 2.41 -0.68 -3.58
N GLN A 215 1.85 -1.87 -3.77
CA GLN A 215 1.09 -2.58 -2.75
C GLN A 215 1.62 -3.99 -2.56
N PHE A 216 1.78 -4.39 -1.30
CA PHE A 216 2.15 -5.76 -0.96
C PHE A 216 1.36 -6.24 0.25
N LYS A 217 1.01 -7.53 0.22
CA LYS A 217 0.42 -8.24 1.35
C LYS A 217 1.52 -8.95 2.12
N ASN A 218 1.55 -8.77 3.44
CA ASN A 218 2.53 -9.46 4.28
C ASN A 218 2.15 -10.93 4.44
N THR A 219 2.73 -11.80 3.62
CA THR A 219 2.61 -13.25 3.69
C THR A 219 3.85 -13.91 4.33
N SER A 220 4.69 -13.11 5.00
CA SER A 220 5.98 -13.56 5.51
C SER A 220 5.88 -14.45 6.75
N GLY A 221 4.70 -14.56 7.36
CA GLY A 221 4.44 -15.43 8.50
C GLY A 221 4.62 -14.77 9.87
N ALA A 222 5.01 -13.49 9.92
CA ALA A 222 4.98 -12.70 11.16
C ALA A 222 4.75 -11.21 10.88
N PRO A 223 4.27 -10.44 11.89
CA PRO A 223 4.18 -8.99 11.80
C PRO A 223 5.57 -8.37 11.62
N VAL A 224 5.64 -7.31 10.80
CA VAL A 224 6.88 -6.58 10.56
C VAL A 224 6.68 -5.07 10.75
N LEU A 225 7.76 -4.40 11.13
CA LEU A 225 7.84 -2.94 11.20
C LEU A 225 8.64 -2.43 10.00
N VAL A 226 8.04 -1.55 9.20
CA VAL A 226 8.74 -0.75 8.20
C VAL A 226 9.40 0.42 8.92
N LYS A 227 10.73 0.46 8.92
CA LYS A 227 11.51 1.54 9.53
C LYS A 227 12.38 2.21 8.48
N THR A 228 12.43 3.54 8.48
CA THR A 228 13.26 4.29 7.55
C THR A 228 14.39 5.00 8.29
N VAL A 229 15.57 5.01 7.70
CA VAL A 229 16.71 5.81 8.12
C VAL A 229 17.07 6.75 6.98
N TYR A 230 16.61 7.99 7.09
CA TYR A 230 16.98 9.06 6.18
C TYR A 230 18.29 9.70 6.61
N LYS A 231 19.23 9.84 5.68
CA LYS A 231 20.43 10.67 5.82
C LYS A 231 20.57 11.51 4.57
N ARG A 232 21.23 12.65 4.68
CA ARG A 232 21.52 13.48 3.50
C ARG A 232 22.31 12.66 2.47
N GLY A 233 21.70 12.39 1.32
CA GLY A 233 22.27 11.60 0.22
C GLY A 233 22.01 10.09 0.25
N SER A 234 21.30 9.56 1.26
CA SER A 234 20.90 8.15 1.27
C SER A 234 19.60 7.89 2.03
N LEU A 235 18.82 6.95 1.54
CA LEU A 235 17.65 6.42 2.24
C LEU A 235 17.83 4.92 2.44
N THR A 236 17.73 4.47 3.69
CA THR A 236 17.65 3.04 4.03
C THR A 236 16.24 2.71 4.50
N VAL A 237 15.65 1.66 3.96
CA VAL A 237 14.46 1.02 4.52
C VAL A 237 14.89 -0.27 5.18
N GLU A 238 14.53 -0.43 6.44
CA GLU A 238 14.70 -1.62 7.25
C GLU A 238 13.34 -2.27 7.47
N ILE A 239 13.27 -3.59 7.30
CA ILE A 239 12.15 -4.39 7.76
C ILE A 239 12.60 -5.09 9.03
N ARG A 240 11.85 -4.89 10.12
CA ARG A 240 12.19 -5.38 11.45
C ARG A 240 11.04 -6.22 12.02
N THR A 241 11.33 -7.07 12.99
CA THR A 241 10.30 -7.85 13.72
C THR A 241 10.75 -8.11 15.17
N ALA A 242 9.84 -8.65 15.97
CA ALA A 242 10.12 -9.05 17.35
C ALA A 242 11.03 -10.28 17.39
N SER A 243 11.88 -10.40 18.41
CA SER A 243 12.82 -11.52 18.52
C SER A 243 12.13 -12.88 18.49
N LYS A 244 10.92 -12.96 19.07
CA LYS A 244 10.09 -14.18 19.06
C LYS A 244 9.68 -14.66 17.67
N TYR A 245 9.65 -13.77 16.68
CA TYR A 245 9.22 -14.07 15.30
C TYR A 245 10.36 -14.35 14.32
N LYS A 246 11.62 -14.22 14.75
CA LYS A 246 12.80 -14.38 13.87
C LYS A 246 12.78 -15.68 13.06
N GLY A 247 12.36 -16.80 13.67
CA GLY A 247 12.30 -18.11 13.03
C GLY A 247 11.08 -18.33 12.12
N SER A 248 10.06 -17.48 12.22
CA SER A 248 8.80 -17.60 11.47
C SER A 248 8.81 -16.84 10.15
N ILE A 249 9.74 -15.90 9.98
CA ILE A 249 9.86 -15.06 8.78
C ILE A 249 10.31 -15.91 7.59
N LYS A 250 9.41 -16.07 6.62
CA LYS A 250 9.70 -16.65 5.30
C LYS A 250 10.53 -15.66 4.51
N LYS A 251 11.65 -16.14 3.96
CA LYS A 251 12.47 -15.42 3.00
C LYS A 251 12.02 -15.74 1.59
N ARG A 252 12.25 -14.79 0.67
CA ARG A 252 12.11 -15.09 -0.75
C ARG A 252 13.21 -16.09 -1.14
N VAL A 253 12.81 -17.21 -1.72
CA VAL A 253 13.69 -18.26 -2.24
C VAL A 253 14.19 -17.87 -3.63
#